data_AF-A0A2T2U5R3-F1
#
_entry.id   AF-A0A2T2U5R3-F1
#
_cell.length_a   1.000
_cell.length_b   1.000
_cell.length_c   1.000
_cell.angle_alpha   90.00
_cell.angle_beta   90.00
_cell.angle_gamma   90.00
#
_symmetry.space_group_name_H-M   'P 1'
#
loop_
_entity.id
_entity.type
_entity.pdbx_description
1 polymer ?
#
loop_
_entity_poly.entity_id
_entity_poly.type
_entity_poly.pdbx_seq_one_letter_code
_entity_poly.pdbx_strand_id
1 'polypeptide(L)'
;MGGETPLTEGLLPVANLLTARGNSVVANGGLSLDLGITKRVVNKLGLNGSSFANFKRFGGSFTIEEGTLKMGEWTLGGPGPQTQLSGALGLGGSVDLNMRMAVPLSTIQNSKIGRLVGLGDRGGPLLKKLTGTGNDDETIPVRVSIGGTIRDPTVEIVDKDAVKSSLQQMAKEEGLDRLRNLFDGEGE
;
A
#
# COMPACT_ATOMS: atom_id res chain seq x y z
N MET A 1 -42.00 34.29 19.91
CA MET A 1 -40.53 34.28 20.15
C MET A 1 -40.15 32.83 20.37
N GLY A 2 -39.49 32.22 19.37
CA GLY A 2 -39.15 30.79 19.36
C GLY A 2 -37.91 30.52 20.21
N GLY A 3 -38.04 29.60 21.15
CA GLY A 3 -37.00 29.20 22.11
C GLY A 3 -36.72 27.71 22.03
N GLU A 4 -36.43 27.22 20.83
CA GLU A 4 -35.89 25.87 20.61
C GLU A 4 -34.44 26.03 20.12
N THR A 5 -33.52 26.35 21.02
CA THR A 5 -32.10 26.08 20.77
C THR A 5 -31.84 24.67 21.29
N PRO A 6 -31.62 23.67 20.44
CA PRO A 6 -31.33 22.32 20.90
C PRO A 6 -30.05 22.36 21.73
N LEU A 7 -30.10 21.93 22.99
CA LEU A 7 -28.95 21.81 23.92
C LEU A 7 -27.78 20.99 23.35
N THR A 8 -27.96 20.37 22.18
CA THR A 8 -26.99 19.55 21.47
C THR A 8 -25.98 20.35 20.64
N GLU A 9 -26.28 21.57 20.18
CA GLU A 9 -25.35 22.29 19.29
C GLU A 9 -24.08 22.80 19.99
N GLY A 10 -24.15 23.10 21.30
CA GLY A 10 -23.01 23.54 22.10
C GLY A 10 -22.19 22.41 22.75
N LEU A 11 -22.64 21.15 22.62
CA LEU A 11 -22.00 19.96 23.24
C LEU A 11 -21.25 19.09 22.24
N LEU A 12 -21.36 19.38 20.94
CA LEU A 12 -20.57 18.68 19.94
C LEU A 12 -19.11 19.16 20.04
N PRO A 13 -18.14 18.25 20.20
CA PRO A 13 -16.74 18.65 20.21
C PRO A 13 -16.42 19.37 18.92
N VAL A 14 -15.90 20.60 19.05
CA VAL A 14 -15.39 21.36 17.91
C VAL A 14 -14.18 20.59 17.38
N ALA A 15 -14.37 19.86 16.29
CA ALA A 15 -13.36 18.96 15.71
C ALA A 15 -12.00 19.67 15.52
N ASN A 16 -12.05 20.97 15.20
CA ASN A 16 -10.91 21.84 14.94
C ASN A 16 -10.10 22.19 16.21
N LEU A 17 -10.63 21.93 17.40
CA LEU A 17 -9.95 22.14 18.69
C LEU A 17 -9.40 20.84 19.29
N LEU A 18 -9.68 19.70 18.66
CA LEU A 18 -9.20 18.42 19.16
C LEU A 18 -7.69 18.33 18.96
N THR A 19 -6.96 18.19 20.07
CA THR A 19 -5.53 17.88 20.07
C THR A 19 -5.26 16.63 20.89
N ALA A 20 -4.43 15.74 20.36
CA ALA A 20 -4.04 14.51 21.05
C ALA A 20 -2.68 14.02 20.52
N ARG A 21 -1.96 13.23 21.31
CA ARG A 21 -0.77 12.51 20.87
C ARG A 21 -0.73 11.15 21.54
N GLY A 22 -0.22 10.13 20.86
CA GLY A 22 -0.13 8.81 21.44
C GLY A 22 0.43 7.77 20.50
N ASN A 23 0.32 6.51 20.94
CA ASN A 23 0.63 5.34 20.12
C ASN A 23 -0.63 4.50 20.02
N SER A 24 -0.99 4.12 18.80
CA SER A 24 -2.08 3.18 18.54
C SER A 24 -1.50 1.82 18.21
N VAL A 25 -2.11 0.76 18.74
CA VAL A 25 -1.78 -0.62 18.39
C VAL A 25 -3.07 -1.43 18.35
N VAL A 26 -3.40 -1.95 17.18
CA VAL A 26 -4.44 -2.96 16.97
C VAL A 26 -3.73 -4.30 16.80
N ALA A 27 -4.00 -5.25 17.66
CA ALA A 27 -3.45 -6.60 17.57
C ALA A 27 -4.52 -7.58 17.06
N ASN A 28 -4.11 -8.56 16.25
CA ASN A 28 -4.96 -9.61 15.70
C ASN A 28 -6.25 -9.06 15.06
N GLY A 29 -6.10 -8.02 14.24
CA GLY A 29 -7.21 -7.33 13.59
C GLY A 29 -7.34 -7.72 12.12
N GLY A 30 -8.37 -7.14 11.49
CA GLY A 30 -8.57 -7.26 10.06
C GLY A 30 -9.06 -5.95 9.47
N LEU A 31 -8.59 -5.62 8.27
CA LEU A 31 -9.15 -4.51 7.50
C LEU A 31 -10.36 -5.05 6.74
N SER A 32 -11.54 -4.49 7.00
CA SER A 32 -12.72 -4.82 6.20
C SER A 32 -12.46 -4.40 4.75
N LEU A 33 -12.58 -5.37 3.84
CA LEU A 33 -12.47 -5.17 2.40
C LEU A 33 -13.70 -4.48 1.80
N ASP A 34 -14.74 -4.27 2.61
CA ASP A 34 -15.95 -3.53 2.23
C ASP A 34 -15.81 -2.02 2.49
N LEU A 35 -14.79 -1.60 3.25
CA LEU A 35 -14.52 -0.20 3.55
C LEU A 35 -13.71 0.48 2.44
N GLY A 36 -14.11 1.71 2.10
CA GLY A 36 -13.78 2.39 0.85
C GLY A 36 -12.30 2.45 0.48
N ILE A 37 -11.41 2.78 1.43
CA ILE A 37 -9.98 2.95 1.15
C ILE A 37 -9.31 1.61 0.82
N THR A 38 -9.46 0.60 1.68
CA THR A 38 -8.88 -0.74 1.48
C THR A 38 -9.37 -1.36 0.18
N LYS A 39 -10.69 -1.29 -0.06
CA LYS A 39 -11.32 -1.77 -1.30
C LYS A 39 -10.74 -1.08 -2.53
N ARG A 40 -10.56 0.24 -2.48
CA ARG A 40 -10.01 1.02 -3.59
C ARG A 40 -8.57 0.64 -3.90
N VAL A 41 -7.74 0.49 -2.88
CA VAL A 41 -6.33 0.07 -3.04
C VAL A 41 -6.27 -1.32 -3.67
N VAL A 42 -6.97 -2.29 -3.08
CA VAL A 42 -7.01 -3.68 -3.59
C VAL A 42 -7.49 -3.73 -5.03
N ASN A 43 -8.58 -3.04 -5.37
CA ASN A 43 -9.14 -3.02 -6.73
C ASN A 43 -8.25 -2.32 -7.75
N LYS A 44 -7.63 -1.21 -7.36
CA LYS A 44 -6.75 -0.42 -8.22
C LYS A 44 -5.49 -1.22 -8.54
N LEU A 45 -4.85 -1.75 -7.52
CA LEU A 45 -3.60 -2.52 -7.65
C LEU A 45 -3.85 -3.95 -8.14
N GLY A 46 -5.08 -4.46 -8.05
CA GLY A 46 -5.42 -5.85 -8.41
C GLY A 46 -4.78 -6.86 -7.46
N LEU A 47 -4.69 -6.53 -6.18
CA LEU A 47 -4.12 -7.42 -5.16
C LEU A 47 -5.17 -8.44 -4.70
N ASN A 48 -4.73 -9.56 -4.15
CA ASN A 48 -5.64 -10.48 -3.47
C ASN A 48 -6.11 -9.81 -2.16
N GLY A 49 -7.42 -9.63 -1.99
CA GLY A 49 -7.99 -9.01 -0.80
C GLY A 49 -7.63 -9.74 0.50
N SER A 50 -7.38 -11.05 0.44
CA SER A 50 -6.98 -11.84 1.61
C SER A 50 -5.66 -11.38 2.25
N SER A 51 -4.76 -10.77 1.47
CA SER A 51 -3.45 -10.28 1.95
C SER A 51 -3.55 -9.11 2.92
N PHE A 52 -4.66 -8.37 2.91
CA PHE A 52 -4.92 -7.24 3.82
C PHE A 52 -6.01 -7.52 4.85
N ALA A 53 -6.76 -8.62 4.67
CA ALA A 53 -7.90 -8.98 5.51
C ALA A 53 -7.49 -9.35 6.94
N ASN A 54 -6.29 -9.89 7.15
CA ASN A 54 -5.82 -10.34 8.46
C ASN A 54 -4.42 -9.79 8.76
N PHE A 55 -4.26 -9.13 9.90
CA PHE A 55 -2.97 -8.65 10.39
C PHE A 55 -2.77 -9.02 11.86
N LYS A 56 -1.53 -9.38 12.21
CA LYS A 56 -1.13 -9.64 13.60
C LYS A 56 -1.02 -8.34 14.39
N ARG A 57 -0.55 -7.27 13.74
CA ARG A 57 -0.38 -5.96 14.37
C ARG A 57 -0.53 -4.85 13.34
N PHE A 58 -1.24 -3.79 13.71
CA PHE A 58 -1.34 -2.56 12.95
C PHE A 58 -1.27 -1.38 13.90
N GLY A 59 -0.35 -0.45 13.69
CA GLY A 59 -0.28 0.73 14.53
C GLY A 59 1.06 1.43 14.51
N GLY A 60 1.10 2.58 15.16
CA GLY A 60 2.24 3.47 15.25
C GLY A 60 1.88 4.72 16.04
N SER A 61 2.79 5.68 16.06
CA SER A 61 2.56 6.98 16.69
C SER A 61 1.53 7.79 15.91
N PHE A 62 0.78 8.64 16.61
CA PHE A 62 -0.13 9.59 16.00
C PHE A 62 -0.20 10.88 16.79
N THR A 63 -0.58 11.94 16.09
CA THR A 63 -0.95 13.22 16.66
C THR A 63 -2.26 13.66 16.03
N ILE A 64 -3.17 14.25 16.80
CA ILE A 64 -4.33 14.97 16.30
C ILE A 64 -4.05 16.44 16.53
N GLU A 65 -4.14 17.25 15.47
CA GLU A 65 -4.00 18.70 15.52
C GLU A 65 -5.03 19.30 14.57
N GLU A 66 -5.77 20.31 15.03
CA GLU A 66 -6.71 21.06 14.18
C GLU A 66 -7.72 20.17 13.45
N GLY A 67 -8.20 19.12 14.10
CA GLY A 67 -9.13 18.17 13.50
C GLY A 67 -8.52 17.27 12.41
N THR A 68 -7.19 17.13 12.40
CA THR A 68 -6.45 16.24 11.50
C THR A 68 -5.67 15.21 12.31
N LEU A 69 -5.96 13.92 12.09
CA LEU A 69 -5.16 12.82 12.59
C LEU A 69 -3.92 12.65 11.69
N LYS A 70 -2.77 13.13 12.16
CA LYS A 70 -1.46 12.88 11.58
C LYS A 70 -0.92 11.54 12.07
N MET A 71 -0.73 10.62 11.15
CA MET A 71 -0.16 9.30 11.37
C MET A 71 1.36 9.38 11.17
N GLY A 72 2.11 8.95 12.18
CA GLY A 72 3.51 8.60 12.01
C GLY A 72 3.67 7.37 11.12
N GLU A 73 4.79 6.66 11.23
CA GLU A 73 4.92 5.39 10.53
C GLU A 73 4.15 4.30 11.26
N TRP A 74 3.07 3.83 10.64
CA TRP A 74 2.29 2.70 11.10
C TRP A 74 2.70 1.47 10.31
N THR A 75 2.96 0.37 11.01
CA THR A 75 3.36 -0.89 10.38
C THR A 75 2.20 -1.86 10.41
N LEU A 76 1.95 -2.53 9.29
CA LEU A 76 1.02 -3.64 9.15
C LEU A 76 1.85 -4.93 9.10
N GLY A 77 1.83 -5.69 10.20
CA GLY A 77 2.50 -6.98 10.32
C GLY A 77 1.53 -8.14 10.13
N GLY A 78 1.92 -9.15 9.35
CA GLY A 78 1.07 -10.30 9.05
C GLY A 78 1.71 -11.22 8.00
N PRO A 79 0.96 -12.21 7.49
CA PRO A 79 1.41 -13.10 6.42
C PRO A 79 1.42 -12.41 5.03
N GLY A 80 0.87 -11.20 4.92
CA GLY A 80 0.90 -10.39 3.71
C GLY A 80 2.21 -9.61 3.54
N PRO A 81 2.31 -8.82 2.44
CA PRO A 81 3.49 -7.99 2.19
C PRO A 81 3.72 -7.00 3.34
N GLN A 82 4.98 -6.84 3.75
CA GLN A 82 5.34 -5.87 4.77
C GLN A 82 4.92 -4.48 4.29
N THR A 83 3.98 -3.88 5.03
CA THR A 83 3.33 -2.64 4.63
C THR A 83 3.52 -1.58 5.71
N GLN A 84 3.94 -0.39 5.31
CA GLN A 84 4.02 0.81 6.13
C GLN A 84 3.01 1.83 5.62
N LEU A 85 2.33 2.51 6.53
CA LEU A 85 1.36 3.56 6.24
C LEU A 85 1.72 4.81 7.03
N SER A 86 1.61 5.97 6.41
CA SER A 86 1.84 7.27 7.04
C SER A 86 0.96 8.32 6.38
N GLY A 87 0.82 9.51 6.98
CA GLY A 87 0.09 10.62 6.37
C GLY A 87 -0.92 11.25 7.30
N ALA A 88 -2.05 11.70 6.76
CA ALA A 88 -3.07 12.43 7.49
C ALA A 88 -4.49 12.02 7.09
N LEU A 89 -5.37 12.00 8.09
CA LEU A 89 -6.81 11.84 7.94
C LEU A 89 -7.50 13.03 8.59
N GLY A 90 -8.24 13.81 7.82
CA GLY A 90 -9.08 14.86 8.39
C GLY A 90 -10.35 14.27 9.00
N LEU A 91 -10.78 14.78 10.16
CA LEU A 91 -12.05 14.38 10.78
C LEU A 91 -13.26 14.74 9.89
N GLY A 92 -13.10 15.69 8.96
CA GLY A 92 -14.06 15.98 7.88
C GLY A 92 -14.07 14.96 6.74
N GLY A 93 -13.25 13.93 6.80
CA GLY A 93 -13.20 12.83 5.83
C GLY A 93 -12.20 13.02 4.69
N SER A 94 -11.28 13.98 4.76
CA SER A 94 -10.15 14.07 3.83
C SER A 94 -9.12 12.97 4.08
N VAL A 95 -8.49 12.50 3.01
CA VAL A 95 -7.50 11.42 3.05
C VAL A 95 -6.26 11.88 2.30
N ASP A 96 -5.10 11.80 2.96
CA ASP A 96 -3.79 11.94 2.36
C ASP A 96 -2.85 10.92 3.03
N LEU A 97 -2.77 9.73 2.47
CA LEU A 97 -1.97 8.64 3.00
C LEU A 97 -0.89 8.22 2.02
N ASN A 98 0.27 7.88 2.56
CA ASN A 98 1.39 7.30 1.86
C ASN A 98 1.64 5.89 2.39
N MET A 99 1.51 4.92 1.50
CA MET A 99 1.71 3.50 1.76
C MET A 99 3.00 3.02 1.08
N ARG A 100 3.84 2.29 1.80
CA ARG A 100 5.01 1.60 1.27
C ARG A 100 4.83 0.10 1.46
N MET A 101 5.06 -0.69 0.43
CA MET A 101 4.91 -2.14 0.47
C MET A 101 6.13 -2.83 -0.13
N ALA A 102 6.59 -3.91 0.49
CA ALA A 102 7.50 -4.86 -0.15
C ALA A 102 6.66 -5.96 -0.81
N VAL A 103 6.48 -5.89 -2.13
CA VAL A 103 5.53 -6.76 -2.87
C VAL A 103 6.30 -7.89 -3.58
N PRO A 104 6.00 -9.17 -3.32
CA PRO A 104 6.63 -10.29 -4.00
C PRO A 104 6.40 -10.28 -5.51
N LEU A 105 7.37 -10.75 -6.30
CA LEU A 105 7.27 -10.85 -7.77
C LEU A 105 6.06 -11.68 -8.21
N SER A 106 5.78 -12.78 -7.52
CA SER A 106 4.58 -13.62 -7.74
C SER A 106 3.27 -12.82 -7.56
N THR A 107 3.23 -11.89 -6.60
CA THR A 107 2.08 -11.00 -6.40
C THR A 107 2.00 -9.95 -7.50
N ILE A 108 3.13 -9.38 -7.93
CA ILE A 108 3.18 -8.39 -9.03
C ILE A 108 2.67 -9.02 -10.33
N GLN A 109 3.11 -10.25 -10.64
CA GLN A 109 2.68 -11.01 -11.82
C GLN A 109 1.17 -11.22 -11.87
N ASN A 110 0.56 -11.51 -10.73
CA ASN A 110 -0.87 -11.78 -10.61
C ASN A 110 -1.71 -10.52 -10.35
N SER A 111 -1.11 -9.32 -10.41
CA SER A 111 -1.77 -8.05 -10.09
C SER A 111 -1.81 -7.09 -11.29
N LYS A 112 -2.40 -5.91 -11.08
CA LYS A 112 -2.39 -4.82 -12.06
C LYS A 112 -1.12 -3.95 -11.96
N ILE A 113 -0.25 -4.17 -10.97
CA ILE A 113 0.94 -3.32 -10.71
C ILE A 113 1.83 -3.24 -11.95
N GLY A 114 2.18 -4.38 -12.56
CA GLY A 114 3.04 -4.39 -13.75
C GLY A 114 2.50 -3.54 -14.91
N ARG A 115 1.17 -3.56 -15.10
CA ARG A 115 0.51 -2.71 -16.10
C ARG A 115 0.50 -1.24 -15.69
N LEU A 116 0.23 -0.94 -14.41
CA LEU A 116 0.15 0.42 -13.88
C LEU A 116 1.49 1.16 -13.90
N VAL A 117 2.60 0.44 -13.80
CA VAL A 117 3.96 0.99 -13.90
C VAL A 117 4.47 1.03 -15.35
N GLY A 118 3.62 0.74 -16.33
CA GLY A 118 3.95 0.94 -17.75
C GLY A 118 4.86 -0.14 -18.35
N LEU A 119 4.80 -1.39 -17.88
CA LEU A 119 5.49 -2.51 -18.55
C LEU A 119 4.78 -2.93 -19.85
N GLY A 120 3.54 -2.48 -20.07
CA GLY A 120 2.75 -2.79 -21.26
C GLY A 120 2.60 -4.30 -21.50
N ASP A 121 2.37 -4.69 -22.75
CA ASP A 121 2.18 -6.10 -23.15
C ASP A 121 3.45 -6.94 -22.98
N ARG A 122 4.63 -6.30 -22.89
CA ARG A 122 5.93 -6.97 -22.64
C ARG A 122 6.15 -7.29 -21.16
N GLY A 123 5.34 -6.73 -20.26
CA GLY A 123 5.45 -6.95 -18.82
C GLY A 123 5.11 -8.37 -18.39
N GLY A 124 4.09 -8.99 -18.99
CA GLY A 124 3.68 -10.36 -18.67
C GLY A 124 4.80 -11.39 -18.91
N PRO A 125 5.41 -11.43 -20.11
CA PRO A 125 6.53 -12.32 -20.39
C PRO A 125 7.76 -12.06 -19.51
N LEU A 126 8.06 -10.79 -19.19
CA LEU A 126 9.17 -10.43 -18.31
C LEU A 126 8.94 -10.93 -16.88
N LEU A 127 7.75 -10.65 -16.32
CA LEU A 127 7.38 -11.12 -14.99
C LEU A 127 7.36 -12.64 -14.91
N LYS A 128 6.85 -13.33 -15.95
CA LYS A 128 6.85 -14.80 -16.02
C LYS A 128 8.25 -15.40 -16.09
N LYS A 129 9.21 -14.71 -16.74
CA LYS A 129 10.61 -15.15 -16.76
C LYS A 129 11.26 -15.01 -15.38
N LEU A 130 10.97 -13.92 -14.68
CA LEU A 130 11.49 -13.65 -13.34
C LEU A 130 10.90 -14.57 -12.26
N THR A 131 9.61 -14.90 -12.33
CA THR A 131 8.99 -15.83 -11.38
C THR A 131 9.37 -17.28 -11.68
N GLY A 132 9.52 -17.63 -12.96
CA GLY A 132 9.98 -18.95 -13.39
C GLY A 132 11.45 -19.30 -13.07
N THR A 133 12.24 -18.40 -12.46
CA THR A 133 13.62 -18.68 -12.00
C THR A 133 13.71 -19.07 -10.53
N GLY A 134 12.59 -19.08 -9.79
CA GLY A 134 12.60 -19.31 -8.35
C GLY A 134 12.68 -18.02 -7.52
N ASN A 135 12.60 -16.84 -8.15
CA ASN A 135 12.57 -15.55 -7.45
C ASN A 135 11.14 -15.14 -7.03
N ASP A 136 10.24 -16.10 -6.84
CA ASP A 136 8.82 -15.84 -6.54
C ASP A 136 8.62 -14.98 -5.28
N ASP A 137 9.54 -15.13 -4.32
CA ASP A 137 9.57 -14.44 -3.03
C ASP A 137 10.36 -13.13 -3.04
N GLU A 138 11.08 -12.82 -4.12
CA GLU A 138 11.82 -11.57 -4.23
C GLU A 138 10.85 -10.39 -4.24
N THR A 139 11.13 -9.37 -3.42
CA THR A 139 10.20 -8.26 -3.19
C THR A 139 10.63 -6.98 -3.87
N ILE A 140 9.69 -6.32 -4.54
CA ILE A 140 9.88 -4.96 -5.08
C ILE A 140 9.24 -3.95 -4.13
N PRO A 141 9.98 -2.88 -3.73
CA PRO A 141 9.37 -1.77 -3.01
C PRO A 141 8.40 -1.02 -3.93
N VAL A 142 7.14 -0.89 -3.50
CA VAL A 142 6.09 -0.15 -4.19
C VAL A 142 5.55 0.92 -3.25
N ARG A 143 5.54 2.18 -3.71
CA ARG A 143 4.95 3.30 -2.99
C ARG A 143 3.63 3.72 -3.63
N VAL A 144 2.62 3.86 -2.78
CA VAL A 144 1.26 4.19 -3.17
C VAL A 144 0.81 5.42 -2.40
N SER A 145 0.37 6.45 -3.12
CA SER A 145 -0.32 7.60 -2.55
C SER A 145 -1.83 7.37 -2.63
N ILE A 146 -2.52 7.72 -1.56
CA ILE A 146 -3.97 7.62 -1.42
C ILE A 146 -4.47 9.01 -1.04
N GLY A 147 -5.23 9.64 -1.94
CA GLY A 147 -5.74 10.99 -1.77
C GLY A 147 -7.27 11.06 -1.77
N GLY A 148 -7.79 12.28 -1.74
CA GLY A 148 -9.22 12.56 -1.91
C GLY A 148 -9.98 12.50 -0.60
N THR A 149 -11.08 11.73 -0.57
CA THR A 149 -11.94 11.60 0.61
C THR A 149 -12.18 10.15 0.97
N ILE A 150 -12.61 9.87 2.20
CA ILE A 150 -12.98 8.51 2.64
C ILE A 150 -14.07 7.91 1.75
N ARG A 151 -14.95 8.76 1.18
CA ARG A 151 -16.05 8.34 0.29
C ARG A 151 -15.61 8.13 -1.15
N ASP A 152 -14.69 8.96 -1.64
CA ASP A 152 -14.12 8.85 -2.99
C ASP A 152 -12.58 8.98 -2.94
N PRO A 153 -11.88 7.89 -2.60
CA PRO A 153 -10.43 7.90 -2.52
C PRO A 153 -9.79 7.74 -3.92
N THR A 154 -8.74 8.52 -4.16
CA THR A 154 -7.84 8.35 -5.31
C THR A 154 -6.66 7.50 -4.88
N VAL A 155 -6.14 6.66 -5.79
CA VAL A 155 -5.01 5.77 -5.52
C VAL A 155 -4.06 5.80 -6.70
N GLU A 156 -2.79 6.08 -6.42
CA GLU A 156 -1.72 6.17 -7.41
C GLU A 156 -0.43 5.51 -6.92
N ILE A 157 0.24 4.77 -7.80
CA ILE A 157 1.63 4.34 -7.57
C ILE A 157 2.53 5.53 -7.87
N VAL A 158 3.29 6.01 -6.88
CA VAL A 158 4.09 7.23 -7.03
C VAL A 158 5.49 6.96 -7.60
N ASP A 159 5.99 5.74 -7.47
CA ASP A 159 7.35 5.36 -7.87
C ASP A 159 7.36 4.39 -9.06
N LYS A 160 6.47 4.63 -10.03
CA LYS A 160 6.31 3.80 -11.25
C LYS A 160 7.65 3.53 -11.95
N ASP A 161 8.47 4.56 -12.13
CA ASP A 161 9.76 4.44 -12.83
C ASP A 161 10.78 3.63 -12.03
N ALA A 162 10.78 3.75 -10.71
CA ALA A 162 11.66 2.97 -9.84
C ALA A 162 11.28 1.48 -9.88
N VAL A 163 9.98 1.17 -9.70
CA VAL A 163 9.45 -0.20 -9.80
C VAL A 163 9.77 -0.81 -11.17
N LYS A 164 9.54 -0.05 -12.24
CA LYS A 164 9.85 -0.48 -13.61
C LYS A 164 11.35 -0.77 -13.79
N SER A 165 12.21 0.13 -13.30
CA SER A 165 13.66 -0.01 -13.43
C SER A 165 14.19 -1.22 -12.66
N SER A 166 13.72 -1.43 -11.43
CA SER A 166 14.08 -2.62 -10.63
C SER A 166 13.68 -3.92 -11.33
N LEU A 167 12.47 -3.99 -11.87
CA LEU A 167 12.02 -5.18 -12.63
C LEU A 167 12.85 -5.42 -13.90
N GLN A 168 13.24 -4.36 -14.61
CA GLN A 168 14.10 -4.47 -15.79
C GLN A 168 15.53 -4.89 -15.43
N GLN A 169 16.06 -4.37 -14.32
CA GLN A 169 17.39 -4.70 -13.83
C GLN A 169 17.48 -6.17 -13.43
N MET A 170 16.53 -6.67 -12.62
CA MET A 170 16.46 -8.10 -12.27
C MET A 170 16.39 -8.97 -13.53
N ALA A 171 15.58 -8.58 -14.51
CA ALA A 171 15.47 -9.36 -15.75
C ALA A 171 16.77 -9.40 -16.55
N LYS A 172 17.57 -8.34 -16.46
CA LYS A 172 18.90 -8.27 -17.10
C LYS A 172 19.91 -9.14 -16.35
N GLU A 173 19.92 -9.08 -15.03
CA GLU A 173 20.81 -9.88 -14.17
C GLU A 173 20.53 -11.37 -14.35
N GLU A 174 19.26 -11.79 -14.25
CA GLU A 174 18.82 -13.16 -14.52
C GLU A 174 19.13 -13.63 -15.95
N GLY A 175 19.01 -12.73 -16.93
CA GLY A 175 19.38 -13.00 -18.31
C GLY A 175 20.88 -13.24 -18.49
N LEU A 176 21.71 -12.48 -17.78
CA LEU A 176 23.17 -12.61 -17.81
C LEU A 176 23.65 -13.88 -17.11
N ASP A 177 23.06 -14.23 -15.97
CA ASP A 177 23.44 -15.42 -15.22
C ASP A 177 23.11 -16.71 -15.98
N ARG A 178 22.00 -16.72 -16.73
CA ARG A 178 21.70 -17.82 -17.66
C ARG A 178 22.72 -17.95 -18.78
N LEU A 179 23.18 -16.83 -19.34
CA LEU A 179 24.22 -16.86 -20.39
C LEU A 179 25.54 -17.39 -19.81
N ARG A 180 25.93 -16.93 -18.61
CA ARG A 180 27.14 -17.42 -17.92
C ARG A 180 27.07 -18.93 -17.67
N ASN A 181 25.95 -19.43 -17.16
CA ASN A 181 25.75 -20.87 -16.92
C ASN A 181 25.81 -21.72 -18.21
N LEU A 182 25.48 -21.14 -19.37
CA LEU A 182 25.64 -21.81 -20.66
C LEU A 182 27.10 -21.84 -21.13
N PHE A 183 27.87 -20.78 -20.88
CA PHE A 183 29.30 -20.72 -21.26
C PHE A 183 30.22 -21.47 -20.29
N ASP A 184 29.86 -21.59 -19.01
CA ASP A 184 30.60 -22.37 -18.02
C ASP A 184 30.19 -23.86 -18.00
N GLY A 185 29.11 -24.24 -18.69
CA GLY A 185 28.56 -25.60 -18.73
C GLY A 185 28.98 -26.49 -19.91
N GLU A 186 29.69 -25.96 -20.92
CA GLU A 186 30.20 -26.71 -22.08
C GLU A 186 31.69 -27.09 -21.92
N GLY A 187 32.07 -27.59 -20.75
CA GLY A 187 33.45 -27.94 -20.41
C GLY A 187 33.57 -29.26 -19.64
N GLU A 188 32.96 -30.34 -20.12
CA GLU A 188 33.36 -31.72 -19.83
C GLU A 188 33.42 -32.56 -21.12
#